data_AF-A0A2S4IEK9-F1
#
_entry.id   AF-A0A2S4IEK9-F1
#
_cell.length_a   1.000
_cell.length_b   1.000
_cell.length_c   1.000
_cell.angle_alpha   90.00
_cell.angle_beta   90.00
_cell.angle_gamma   90.00
#
_symmetry.space_group_name_H-M   'P 1'
#
loop_
_entity.id
_entity.type
_entity.pdbx_description
1 polymer ?
#
loop_
_entity_poly.entity_id
_entity_poly.type
_entity_poly.pdbx_seq_one_letter_code
_entity_poly.pdbx_strand_id
1 'polypeptide(L)'
;MTTRILTGITTTGTPHLGNYAGAIRPAIVASRQSDVDSFYFLADYHALIKCDDPLRIQRSRLEIAATWLAAGLDVDRVTFYRQSDIPEIPELTWLLTCVAAKGLLNRAHAYKASVDKNVEGGEDPDAGITMGLYSYPVLMAADILMFNAHQVPVGRDQIQHVEMARDIGQRFNHLFGKGKEFFVMPEALIEESVATLPGLDGRKMSKSYDNTIPLFSSAKDMKSAISRIVTDSLAPGEAKDPDNSHLFTLYQAFSTPEQCAEFRSELLQGLGWGEAKTRLFTLLDGQLGEAREQYLSLIERPADLEDILLAGAQKARRVATPFLEELREAVGLRSFRTAVQNADTGKKKAAKGARFVSFREDDGSFRFRLLAADGEQLLLSRTFADGKTAGIVSKQLQQGGELDLRSEVDRFTLWLNGECVADSPVFADATARDNAVETLKLALAPQQD
;
A
#
# COMPACT_ATOMS: atom_id res chain seq x y z
N MET A 1 10.19 -4.21 18.65
CA MET A 1 9.28 -4.05 17.48
C MET A 1 10.04 -3.25 16.45
N THR A 2 10.03 -3.66 15.19
CA THR A 2 10.73 -2.93 14.12
C THR A 2 9.79 -1.89 13.54
N THR A 3 10.21 -0.63 13.51
CA THR A 3 9.41 0.47 12.97
C THR A 3 9.58 0.54 11.45
N ARG A 4 8.50 0.30 10.71
CA ARG A 4 8.53 0.44 9.25
C ARG A 4 8.40 1.91 8.84
N ILE A 5 9.39 2.39 8.09
CA ILE A 5 9.45 3.75 7.56
C ILE A 5 9.35 3.68 6.04
N LEU A 6 8.48 4.48 5.43
CA LEU A 6 8.31 4.50 3.97
C LEU A 6 8.51 5.92 3.43
N THR A 7 9.44 6.06 2.48
CA THR A 7 9.79 7.33 1.84
C THR A 7 9.55 7.26 0.33
N GLY A 8 8.65 8.10 -0.17
CA GLY A 8 8.42 8.30 -1.60
C GLY A 8 9.36 9.35 -2.19
N ILE A 9 10.05 8.98 -3.26
CA ILE A 9 11.03 9.83 -3.93
C ILE A 9 10.43 10.27 -5.27
N THR A 10 10.14 11.57 -5.40
CA THR A 10 9.54 12.12 -6.62
C THR A 10 10.53 12.09 -7.79
N THR A 11 10.08 11.59 -8.95
CA THR A 11 10.94 11.44 -10.14
C THR A 11 10.78 12.55 -11.16
N THR A 12 10.90 13.83 -10.78
CA THR A 12 10.69 14.99 -11.68
C THR A 12 11.95 15.82 -12.00
N GLY A 13 13.14 15.27 -11.76
CA GLY A 13 14.41 15.70 -12.37
C GLY A 13 15.64 15.43 -11.50
N THR A 14 16.81 15.86 -11.96
CA THR A 14 18.12 15.61 -11.33
C THR A 14 18.27 16.19 -9.92
N PRO A 15 18.70 15.44 -8.90
CA PRO A 15 18.94 15.96 -7.56
C PRO A 15 20.01 17.06 -7.49
N HIS A 16 19.85 18.01 -6.57
CA HIS A 16 20.81 19.07 -6.27
C HIS A 16 21.29 18.99 -4.81
N LEU A 17 22.30 19.80 -4.47
CA LEU A 17 22.92 19.80 -3.14
C LEU A 17 21.92 20.01 -2.00
N GLY A 18 20.91 20.86 -2.22
CA GLY A 18 19.78 21.04 -1.31
C GLY A 18 18.99 19.75 -1.02
N ASN A 19 18.75 18.90 -2.03
CA ASN A 19 18.09 17.61 -1.82
C ASN A 19 19.00 16.65 -1.03
N TYR A 20 20.30 16.67 -1.32
CA TYR A 20 21.26 15.81 -0.64
C TYR A 20 21.33 16.11 0.85
N ALA A 21 21.64 17.36 1.22
CA ALA A 21 21.77 17.74 2.62
C ALA A 21 20.43 17.66 3.36
N GLY A 22 19.33 17.95 2.65
CA GLY A 22 18.03 18.11 3.27
C GLY A 22 17.12 16.88 3.31
N ALA A 23 17.43 15.84 2.55
CA ALA A 23 16.59 14.64 2.52
C ALA A 23 17.40 13.36 2.32
N ILE A 24 18.28 13.30 1.32
CA ILE A 24 18.97 12.04 0.95
C ILE A 24 19.95 11.61 2.03
N ARG A 25 20.83 12.51 2.48
CA ARG A 25 21.83 12.19 3.52
C ARG A 25 21.18 11.83 4.86
N PRO A 26 20.24 12.62 5.41
CA PRO A 26 19.50 12.23 6.62
C PRO A 26 18.77 10.89 6.46
N ALA A 27 18.07 10.68 5.34
CA ALA A 27 17.35 9.43 5.10
C ALA A 27 18.28 8.21 5.06
N ILE A 28 19.45 8.31 4.41
CA ILE A 28 20.44 7.22 4.40
C ILE A 28 20.98 6.95 5.80
N VAL A 29 21.28 7.99 6.58
CA VAL A 29 21.74 7.82 7.97
C VAL A 29 20.66 7.18 8.84
N ALA A 30 19.43 7.70 8.79
CA ALA A 30 18.28 7.15 9.50
C ALA A 30 18.01 5.70 9.09
N SER A 31 18.19 5.40 7.79
CA SER A 31 17.99 4.06 7.28
C SER A 31 18.82 3.07 8.08
N ARG A 32 20.06 3.40 8.52
CA ARG A 32 21.09 2.54 9.17
C ARG A 32 20.77 2.05 10.59
N GLN A 33 19.73 2.57 11.23
CA GLN A 33 19.35 2.19 12.59
C GLN A 33 18.80 0.75 12.65
N SER A 34 19.23 -0.06 13.62
CA SER A 34 18.90 -1.51 13.65
C SER A 34 17.43 -1.85 13.90
N ASP A 35 16.65 -0.90 14.40
CA ASP A 35 15.25 -1.02 14.80
C ASP A 35 14.25 -0.49 13.75
N VAL A 36 14.73 -0.10 12.56
CA VAL A 36 13.89 0.37 11.45
C VAL A 36 13.94 -0.57 10.24
N ASP A 37 12.79 -0.71 9.62
CA ASP A 37 12.58 -1.40 8.34
C ASP A 37 12.23 -0.35 7.29
N SER A 38 13.22 0.07 6.49
CA SER A 38 13.08 1.22 5.59
C SER A 38 12.70 0.80 4.17
N PHE A 39 11.67 1.46 3.65
CA PHE A 39 11.18 1.35 2.28
C PHE A 39 11.42 2.67 1.57
N TYR A 40 12.09 2.60 0.42
CA TYR A 40 12.32 3.74 -0.46
C TYR A 40 11.78 3.40 -1.83
N PHE A 41 10.99 4.30 -2.42
CA PHE A 41 10.46 4.03 -3.75
C PHE A 41 10.52 5.24 -4.67
N LEU A 42 10.81 4.97 -5.94
CA LEU A 42 10.73 5.95 -7.01
C LEU A 42 9.25 6.10 -7.40
N ALA A 43 8.65 7.24 -7.06
CA ALA A 43 7.24 7.55 -7.27
C ALA A 43 6.94 7.92 -8.73
N ASP A 44 7.17 6.98 -9.64
CA ASP A 44 7.13 7.20 -11.08
C ASP A 44 5.71 7.22 -11.69
N TYR A 45 4.70 6.63 -11.05
CA TYR A 45 3.30 6.92 -11.43
C TYR A 45 2.89 8.34 -11.05
N HIS A 46 3.32 8.85 -9.87
CA HIS A 46 3.04 10.23 -9.47
C HIS A 46 3.69 11.26 -10.41
N ALA A 47 4.82 10.92 -11.06
CA ALA A 47 5.47 11.81 -12.01
C ALA A 47 4.61 12.11 -13.24
N LEU A 48 3.74 11.19 -13.65
CA LEU A 48 2.82 11.35 -14.79
C LEU A 48 1.81 12.51 -14.58
N ILE A 49 1.57 12.93 -13.34
CA ILE A 49 0.63 14.01 -13.01
C ILE A 49 1.19 15.38 -13.43
N LYS A 50 2.52 15.54 -13.35
CA LYS A 50 3.21 16.84 -13.50
C LYS A 50 4.12 16.90 -14.72
N CYS A 51 4.40 15.78 -15.37
CA CYS A 51 5.33 15.68 -16.48
C CYS A 51 4.68 14.91 -17.61
N ASP A 52 4.57 15.55 -18.76
CA ASP A 52 4.04 15.01 -20.01
C ASP A 52 5.14 14.46 -20.94
N ASP A 53 6.41 14.80 -20.68
CA ASP A 53 7.58 14.28 -21.40
C ASP A 53 8.03 12.88 -20.88
N PRO A 54 7.84 11.79 -21.66
CA PRO A 54 8.23 10.44 -21.24
C PRO A 54 9.74 10.25 -21.10
N LEU A 55 10.54 10.91 -21.95
CA LEU A 55 12.00 10.79 -21.90
C LEU A 55 12.54 11.46 -20.65
N ARG A 56 11.93 12.58 -20.23
CA ARG A 56 12.28 13.23 -18.97
C ARG A 56 11.98 12.35 -17.76
N ILE A 57 10.83 11.64 -17.75
CA ILE A 57 10.51 10.70 -16.68
C ILE A 57 11.53 9.55 -16.65
N GLN A 58 11.81 8.95 -17.81
CA GLN A 58 12.77 7.86 -17.92
C GLN A 58 14.16 8.27 -17.41
N ARG A 59 14.69 9.40 -17.88
CA ARG A 59 15.99 9.93 -17.44
C ARG A 59 16.00 10.24 -15.95
N SER A 60 14.94 10.87 -15.44
CA SER A 60 14.82 11.22 -14.02
C SER A 60 14.82 10.00 -13.10
N ARG A 61 14.12 8.92 -13.49
CA ARG A 61 14.14 7.63 -12.76
C ARG A 61 15.57 7.09 -12.64
N LEU A 62 16.31 7.07 -13.75
CA LEU A 62 17.70 6.62 -13.80
C LEU A 62 18.61 7.47 -12.91
N GLU A 63 18.57 8.80 -13.10
CA GLU A 63 19.43 9.73 -12.36
C GLU A 63 19.18 9.70 -10.85
N ILE A 64 17.92 9.58 -10.43
CA ILE A 64 17.57 9.53 -9.02
C ILE A 64 17.98 8.18 -8.42
N ALA A 65 17.73 7.06 -9.11
CA ALA A 65 18.17 5.76 -8.64
C ALA A 65 19.69 5.73 -8.41
N ALA A 66 20.46 6.14 -9.42
CA ALA A 66 21.90 6.25 -9.34
C ALA A 66 22.34 7.18 -8.20
N THR A 67 21.64 8.30 -8.00
CA THR A 67 21.96 9.26 -6.95
C THR A 67 21.87 8.64 -5.55
N TRP A 68 20.77 7.93 -5.25
CA TRP A 68 20.57 7.34 -3.93
C TRP A 68 21.59 6.23 -3.63
N LEU A 69 21.88 5.39 -4.63
CA LEU A 69 22.90 4.33 -4.49
C LEU A 69 24.30 4.92 -4.29
N ALA A 70 24.68 5.88 -5.12
CA ALA A 70 25.97 6.56 -5.02
C ALA A 70 26.14 7.37 -3.73
N ALA A 71 25.04 7.87 -3.15
CA ALA A 71 25.04 8.52 -1.84
C ALA A 71 25.17 7.52 -0.67
N GLY A 72 25.18 6.20 -0.94
CA GLY A 72 25.41 5.15 0.05
C GLY A 72 24.15 4.51 0.62
N LEU A 73 23.04 4.49 -0.13
CA LEU A 73 21.86 3.71 0.22
C LEU A 73 22.16 2.21 0.11
N ASP A 74 22.10 1.50 1.23
CA ASP A 74 22.37 0.07 1.31
C ASP A 74 21.12 -0.75 0.97
N VAL A 75 21.05 -1.24 -0.28
CA VAL A 75 19.93 -2.02 -0.82
C VAL A 75 19.83 -3.44 -0.27
N ASP A 76 20.87 -3.96 0.38
CA ASP A 76 20.77 -5.25 1.07
C ASP A 76 19.94 -5.09 2.35
N ARG A 77 20.02 -3.91 2.97
CA ARG A 77 19.35 -3.58 4.22
C ARG A 77 17.98 -2.94 4.06
N VAL A 78 17.77 -2.15 2.99
CA VAL A 78 16.48 -1.48 2.73
C VAL A 78 15.71 -2.16 1.60
N THR A 79 14.41 -1.87 1.50
CA THR A 79 13.61 -2.23 0.31
C THR A 79 13.56 -1.02 -0.63
N PHE A 80 14.29 -1.07 -1.74
CA PHE A 80 14.39 0.02 -2.73
C PHE A 80 13.83 -0.38 -4.09
N TYR A 81 12.76 0.28 -4.57
CA TYR A 81 12.02 -0.17 -5.75
C TYR A 81 11.41 0.98 -6.56
N ARG A 82 10.87 0.69 -7.74
CA ARG A 82 10.03 1.63 -8.51
C ARG A 82 8.56 1.37 -8.21
N GLN A 83 7.77 2.43 -8.08
CA GLN A 83 6.33 2.32 -7.86
C GLN A 83 5.67 1.47 -8.96
N SER A 84 6.06 1.70 -10.22
CA SER A 84 5.57 0.98 -11.39
C SER A 84 5.93 -0.50 -11.46
N ASP A 85 6.89 -0.99 -10.66
CA ASP A 85 7.22 -2.42 -10.60
C ASP A 85 6.31 -3.21 -9.64
N ILE A 86 5.42 -2.53 -8.91
CA ILE A 86 4.49 -3.11 -7.94
C ILE A 86 3.07 -3.08 -8.53
N PRO A 87 2.65 -4.09 -9.30
CA PRO A 87 1.33 -4.12 -9.94
C PRO A 87 0.18 -4.16 -8.92
N GLU A 88 0.46 -4.50 -7.67
CA GLU A 88 -0.50 -4.49 -6.58
C GLU A 88 -0.94 -3.05 -6.19
N ILE A 89 -0.10 -2.03 -6.42
CA ILE A 89 -0.39 -0.64 -6.04
C ILE A 89 -1.58 -0.05 -6.80
N PRO A 90 -1.65 -0.12 -8.15
CA PRO A 90 -2.83 0.32 -8.89
C PRO A 90 -4.13 -0.38 -8.47
N GLU A 91 -4.07 -1.69 -8.17
CA GLU A 91 -5.24 -2.42 -7.72
C GLU A 91 -5.71 -1.96 -6.34
N LEU A 92 -4.79 -1.84 -5.37
CA LEU A 92 -5.12 -1.27 -4.06
C LEU A 92 -5.66 0.16 -4.18
N THR A 93 -5.07 0.98 -5.05
CA THR A 93 -5.55 2.33 -5.34
C THR A 93 -7.02 2.32 -5.74
N TRP A 94 -7.44 1.36 -6.57
CA TRP A 94 -8.84 1.21 -6.93
C TRP A 94 -9.72 0.82 -5.74
N LEU A 95 -9.30 -0.15 -4.93
CA LEU A 95 -10.03 -0.55 -3.73
C LEU A 95 -10.21 0.63 -2.76
N LEU A 96 -9.15 1.42 -2.56
CA LEU A 96 -9.18 2.61 -1.71
C LEU A 96 -10.03 3.72 -2.32
N THR A 97 -10.05 3.87 -3.65
CA THR A 97 -10.90 4.83 -4.35
C THR A 97 -12.38 4.59 -4.04
N CYS A 98 -12.82 3.33 -3.97
CA CYS A 98 -14.21 2.98 -3.65
C CYS A 98 -14.64 3.39 -2.23
N VAL A 99 -13.69 3.62 -1.32
CA VAL A 99 -13.98 4.07 0.05
C VAL A 99 -13.61 5.53 0.28
N ALA A 100 -12.75 6.14 -0.54
CA ALA A 100 -12.36 7.54 -0.40
C ALA A 100 -13.57 8.48 -0.67
N ALA A 101 -13.95 9.28 0.33
CA ALA A 101 -15.03 10.23 0.15
C ALA A 101 -14.61 11.37 -0.79
N LYS A 102 -15.41 11.69 -1.81
CA LYS A 102 -15.17 12.84 -2.71
C LYS A 102 -14.89 14.14 -1.94
N GLY A 103 -15.62 14.38 -0.84
CA GLY A 103 -15.42 15.57 -0.01
C GLY A 103 -14.04 15.66 0.63
N LEU A 104 -13.38 14.54 0.93
CA LEU A 104 -12.00 14.51 1.40
C LEU A 104 -11.05 15.05 0.32
N LEU A 105 -11.21 14.55 -0.92
CA LEU A 105 -10.40 14.96 -2.07
C LEU A 105 -10.65 16.42 -2.47
N ASN A 106 -11.91 16.90 -2.39
CA ASN A 106 -12.24 18.31 -2.61
C ASN A 106 -11.46 19.26 -1.69
N ARG A 107 -10.98 18.79 -0.53
CA ARG A 107 -10.24 19.60 0.44
C ARG A 107 -8.72 19.47 0.33
N ALA A 108 -8.22 18.62 -0.56
CA ALA A 108 -6.79 18.45 -0.78
C ALA A 108 -6.16 19.77 -1.25
N HIS A 109 -5.05 20.18 -0.61
CA HIS A 109 -4.43 21.49 -0.84
C HIS A 109 -4.06 21.72 -2.30
N ALA A 110 -3.53 20.71 -2.99
CA ALA A 110 -3.14 20.83 -4.39
C ALA A 110 -4.35 21.10 -5.31
N TYR A 111 -5.46 20.39 -5.11
CA TYR A 111 -6.69 20.61 -5.88
C TYR A 111 -7.26 22.00 -5.59
N LYS A 112 -7.41 22.35 -4.31
CA LYS A 112 -7.92 23.67 -3.90
C LYS A 112 -7.09 24.82 -4.46
N ALA A 113 -5.76 24.74 -4.39
CA ALA A 113 -4.88 25.78 -4.90
C ALA A 113 -5.03 25.96 -6.42
N SER A 114 -5.24 24.89 -7.18
CA SER A 114 -5.53 24.97 -8.62
C SER A 114 -6.90 25.61 -8.88
N VAL A 115 -7.92 25.22 -8.13
CA VAL A 115 -9.27 25.81 -8.23
C VAL A 115 -9.25 27.30 -7.90
N ASP A 116 -8.62 27.69 -6.79
CA ASP A 116 -8.54 29.08 -6.34
C ASP A 116 -7.86 29.95 -7.42
N LYS A 117 -6.77 29.45 -8.02
CA LYS A 117 -6.08 30.12 -9.13
C LYS A 117 -6.97 30.30 -10.37
N ASN A 118 -7.75 29.30 -10.74
CA ASN A 118 -8.65 29.37 -11.88
C ASN A 118 -9.78 30.38 -11.64
N VAL A 119 -10.36 30.36 -10.44
CA VAL A 119 -11.43 31.30 -10.04
C VAL A 119 -10.91 32.74 -10.00
N GLU A 120 -9.72 32.98 -9.46
CA GLU A 120 -9.05 34.29 -9.50
C GLU A 120 -8.80 34.77 -10.94
N GLY A 121 -8.54 33.84 -11.86
CA GLY A 121 -8.38 34.10 -13.30
C GLY A 121 -9.70 34.28 -14.06
N GLY A 122 -10.86 34.07 -13.43
CA GLY A 122 -12.17 34.08 -14.10
C GLY A 122 -12.42 32.87 -15.02
N GLU A 123 -11.67 31.79 -14.83
CA GLU A 123 -11.82 30.53 -15.56
C GLU A 123 -12.79 29.58 -14.84
N ASP A 124 -13.16 28.47 -15.51
CA ASP A 124 -13.87 27.37 -14.86
C ASP A 124 -13.04 26.83 -13.68
N PRO A 125 -13.64 26.58 -12.50
CA PRO A 125 -12.92 26.06 -11.33
C PRO A 125 -12.02 24.84 -11.63
N ASP A 126 -12.47 23.93 -12.49
CA ASP A 126 -11.77 22.70 -12.83
C ASP A 126 -10.96 22.81 -14.15
N ALA A 127 -10.80 24.02 -14.72
CA ALA A 127 -10.01 24.24 -15.92
C ALA A 127 -8.58 23.70 -15.78
N GLY A 128 -8.16 22.84 -16.70
CA GLY A 128 -6.83 22.22 -16.69
C GLY A 128 -6.54 21.25 -15.53
N ILE A 129 -7.54 20.94 -14.68
CA ILE A 129 -7.39 19.99 -13.58
C ILE A 129 -7.67 18.58 -14.09
N THR A 130 -6.67 17.71 -14.02
CA THR A 130 -6.82 16.30 -14.40
C THR A 130 -7.30 15.44 -13.23
N MET A 131 -7.92 14.29 -13.52
CA MET A 131 -8.21 13.28 -12.49
C MET A 131 -6.95 12.79 -11.79
N GLY A 132 -5.78 12.81 -12.46
CA GLY A 132 -4.50 12.54 -11.82
C GLY A 132 -4.20 13.51 -10.68
N LEU A 133 -4.34 14.82 -10.91
CA LEU A 133 -4.14 15.84 -9.88
C LEU A 133 -5.18 15.75 -8.75
N TYR A 134 -6.42 15.39 -9.08
CA TYR A 134 -7.50 15.26 -8.10
C TYR A 134 -7.37 13.99 -7.24
N SER A 135 -6.96 12.86 -7.83
CA SER A 135 -7.00 11.53 -7.20
C SER A 135 -5.67 11.02 -6.67
N TYR A 136 -4.53 11.68 -6.94
CA TYR A 136 -3.23 11.20 -6.45
C TYR A 136 -3.11 11.02 -4.93
N PRO A 137 -3.85 11.73 -4.04
CA PRO A 137 -3.80 11.41 -2.62
C PRO A 137 -4.26 9.98 -2.32
N VAL A 138 -5.13 9.39 -3.14
CA VAL A 138 -5.55 7.99 -3.00
C VAL A 138 -4.43 7.03 -3.45
N LEU A 139 -3.72 7.36 -4.54
CA LEU A 139 -2.54 6.60 -4.96
C LEU A 139 -1.44 6.65 -3.90
N MET A 140 -1.19 7.83 -3.31
CA MET A 140 -0.23 7.99 -2.22
C MET A 140 -0.67 7.21 -0.97
N ALA A 141 -1.97 7.19 -0.66
CA ALA A 141 -2.49 6.33 0.40
C ALA A 141 -2.23 4.84 0.11
N ALA A 142 -2.42 4.38 -1.14
CA ALA A 142 -2.10 3.01 -1.52
C ALA A 142 -0.60 2.70 -1.36
N ASP A 143 0.29 3.62 -1.76
CA ASP A 143 1.74 3.48 -1.57
C ASP A 143 2.12 3.25 -0.10
N ILE A 144 1.50 4.02 0.82
CA ILE A 144 1.76 3.95 2.25
C ILE A 144 1.14 2.69 2.88
N LEU A 145 -0.13 2.44 2.58
CA LEU A 145 -0.93 1.40 3.23
C LEU A 145 -0.57 0.00 2.74
N MET A 146 -0.15 -0.18 1.48
CA MET A 146 0.28 -1.48 0.94
C MET A 146 1.38 -2.13 1.78
N PHE A 147 2.25 -1.31 2.37
CA PHE A 147 3.35 -1.79 3.19
C PHE A 147 3.11 -1.60 4.68
N ASN A 148 1.94 -1.12 5.11
CA ASN A 148 1.63 -0.84 6.51
C ASN A 148 2.74 -0.03 7.19
N ALA A 149 3.15 1.08 6.56
CA ALA A 149 4.16 1.96 7.11
C ALA A 149 3.67 2.58 8.43
N HIS A 150 4.53 2.57 9.45
CA HIS A 150 4.24 3.19 10.74
C HIS A 150 4.54 4.69 10.67
N GLN A 151 5.63 5.05 9.99
CA GLN A 151 6.08 6.42 9.85
C GLN A 151 6.37 6.75 8.39
N VAL A 152 6.02 7.96 7.98
CA VAL A 152 6.23 8.47 6.61
C VAL A 152 6.98 9.80 6.73
N PRO A 153 8.29 9.85 6.41
CA PRO A 153 9.06 11.08 6.44
C PRO A 153 8.55 12.05 5.39
N VAL A 154 8.09 13.23 5.82
CA VAL A 154 7.46 14.21 4.94
C VAL A 154 7.81 15.65 5.32
N GLY A 155 7.70 16.55 4.34
CA GLY A 155 7.66 17.99 4.62
C GLY A 155 6.35 18.38 5.31
N ARG A 156 6.34 19.51 6.01
CA ARG A 156 5.15 20.04 6.69
C ARG A 156 3.96 20.26 5.73
N ASP A 157 4.25 20.56 4.47
CA ASP A 157 3.27 20.73 3.40
C ASP A 157 2.58 19.42 2.95
N GLN A 158 3.15 18.26 3.31
CA GLN A 158 2.62 16.94 2.93
C GLN A 158 1.97 16.18 4.11
N ILE A 159 1.83 16.82 5.28
CA ILE A 159 1.15 16.22 6.44
C ILE A 159 -0.29 15.82 6.08
N GLN A 160 -0.98 16.67 5.33
CA GLN A 160 -2.36 16.41 4.89
C GLN A 160 -2.47 15.09 4.12
N HIS A 161 -1.47 14.72 3.31
CA HIS A 161 -1.51 13.46 2.57
C HIS A 161 -1.44 12.24 3.47
N VAL A 162 -0.64 12.30 4.54
CA VAL A 162 -0.56 11.23 5.55
C VAL A 162 -1.87 11.15 6.33
N GLU A 163 -2.47 12.28 6.70
CA GLU A 163 -3.80 12.33 7.31
C GLU A 163 -4.88 11.72 6.41
N MET A 164 -4.88 12.05 5.12
CA MET A 164 -5.80 11.46 4.14
C MET A 164 -5.60 9.94 4.02
N ALA A 165 -4.35 9.45 4.04
CA ALA A 165 -4.07 8.01 4.04
C ALA A 165 -4.63 7.32 5.29
N ARG A 166 -4.51 7.95 6.48
CA ARG A 166 -5.14 7.46 7.71
C ARG A 166 -6.66 7.40 7.58
N ASP A 167 -7.31 8.48 7.16
CA ASP A 167 -8.77 8.54 7.01
C ASP A 167 -9.31 7.47 6.05
N ILE A 168 -8.64 7.30 4.91
CA ILE A 168 -8.98 6.28 3.91
C ILE A 168 -8.78 4.87 4.49
N GLY A 169 -7.64 4.61 5.14
CA GLY A 169 -7.33 3.32 5.76
C GLY A 169 -8.30 2.95 6.89
N GLN A 170 -8.63 3.89 7.78
CA GLN A 170 -9.63 3.70 8.84
C GLN A 170 -11.00 3.35 8.26
N ARG A 171 -11.41 4.06 7.21
CA ARG A 171 -12.69 3.80 6.55
C ARG A 171 -12.72 2.42 5.89
N PHE A 172 -11.61 1.98 5.27
CA PHE A 172 -11.50 0.63 4.73
C PHE A 172 -11.62 -0.42 5.85
N ASN A 173 -10.85 -0.28 6.93
CA ASN A 173 -10.91 -1.17 8.10
C ASN A 173 -12.33 -1.23 8.68
N HIS A 174 -13.03 -0.10 8.78
CA HIS A 174 -14.40 -0.06 9.28
C HIS A 174 -15.39 -0.82 8.37
N LEU A 175 -15.30 -0.64 7.05
CA LEU A 175 -16.23 -1.23 6.09
C LEU A 175 -15.98 -2.73 5.86
N PHE A 176 -14.71 -3.14 5.76
CA PHE A 176 -14.33 -4.48 5.32
C PHE A 176 -13.62 -5.32 6.40
N GLY A 177 -13.15 -4.69 7.48
CA GLY A 177 -12.36 -5.33 8.53
C GLY A 177 -13.09 -6.42 9.32
N LYS A 178 -14.41 -6.28 9.54
CA LYS A 178 -15.19 -7.21 10.38
C LYS A 178 -14.53 -7.50 11.75
N GLY A 179 -13.92 -6.47 12.35
CA GLY A 179 -13.17 -6.57 13.61
C GLY A 179 -11.67 -6.83 13.46
N LYS A 180 -11.18 -7.08 12.24
CA LYS A 180 -9.75 -7.08 11.90
C LYS A 180 -9.33 -5.70 11.40
N GLU A 181 -8.20 -5.20 11.89
CA GLU A 181 -7.53 -4.03 11.32
C GLU A 181 -6.52 -4.49 10.28
N PHE A 182 -6.78 -4.24 9.00
CA PHE A 182 -5.85 -4.58 7.92
C PHE A 182 -4.69 -3.58 7.87
N PHE A 183 -5.03 -2.30 8.03
CA PHE A 183 -4.08 -1.20 7.89
C PHE A 183 -3.58 -0.67 9.22
N VAL A 184 -2.26 -0.47 9.31
CA VAL A 184 -1.60 0.36 10.32
C VAL A 184 -1.82 1.82 9.94
N MET A 185 -2.15 2.66 10.91
CA MET A 185 -2.36 4.08 10.68
C MET A 185 -1.03 4.84 10.69
N PRO A 186 -0.55 5.35 9.54
CA PRO A 186 0.76 5.96 9.45
C PRO A 186 0.81 7.28 10.23
N GLU A 187 1.99 7.64 10.71
CA GLU A 187 2.29 8.94 11.31
C GLU A 187 3.26 9.72 10.43
N ALA A 188 3.04 11.03 10.32
CA ALA A 188 3.99 11.91 9.64
C ALA A 188 5.24 12.07 10.50
N LEU A 189 6.40 11.75 9.94
CA LEU A 189 7.70 12.03 10.57
C LEU A 189 8.26 13.33 9.99
N ILE A 190 8.32 14.38 10.81
CA ILE A 190 8.87 15.68 10.43
C ILE A 190 10.29 15.78 10.97
N GLU A 191 11.27 15.97 10.09
CA GLU A 191 12.63 16.27 10.52
C GLU A 191 12.73 17.74 10.95
N GLU A 192 12.87 17.99 12.26
CA GLU A 192 12.96 19.34 12.83
C GLU A 192 14.27 20.06 12.47
N SER A 193 15.33 19.30 12.17
CA SER A 193 16.71 19.79 12.11
C SER A 193 17.25 20.05 10.71
N VAL A 194 16.43 19.96 9.66
CA VAL A 194 16.91 20.22 8.30
C VAL A 194 16.82 21.71 7.98
N ALA A 195 17.95 22.41 8.16
CA ALA A 195 18.11 23.75 7.62
C ALA A 195 17.94 23.69 6.09
N THR A 196 17.00 24.47 5.56
CA THR A 196 16.83 24.63 4.12
C THR A 196 18.09 25.29 3.56
N LEU A 197 18.82 24.59 2.70
CA LEU A 197 20.03 25.14 2.11
C LEU A 197 19.71 26.32 1.17
N PRO A 198 20.45 27.43 1.28
CA PRO A 198 20.36 28.52 0.31
C PRO A 198 20.96 28.10 -1.03
N GLY A 199 20.41 28.67 -2.10
CA GLY A 199 20.93 28.56 -3.46
C GLY A 199 22.04 29.57 -3.72
N LEU A 200 22.41 29.69 -5.00
CA LEU A 200 23.46 30.60 -5.47
C LEU A 200 23.19 32.08 -5.15
N ASP A 201 21.93 32.44 -4.93
CA ASP A 201 21.45 33.80 -4.73
C ASP A 201 20.89 34.06 -3.31
N GLY A 202 21.11 33.13 -2.37
CA GLY A 202 20.64 33.24 -0.99
C GLY A 202 19.19 32.81 -0.75
N ARG A 203 18.34 32.69 -1.78
CA ARG A 203 16.99 32.13 -1.65
C ARG A 203 17.08 30.62 -1.42
N LYS A 204 15.98 29.96 -1.02
CA LYS A 204 15.92 28.48 -0.96
C LYS A 204 16.45 27.87 -2.26
N MET A 205 17.34 26.89 -2.17
CA MET A 205 17.85 26.19 -3.35
C MET A 205 16.70 25.45 -4.05
N SER A 206 16.39 25.83 -5.29
CA SER A 206 15.32 25.25 -6.10
C SER A 206 15.62 25.38 -7.60
N LYS A 207 15.27 24.35 -8.36
CA LYS A 207 15.36 24.38 -9.83
C LYS A 207 14.52 25.50 -10.45
N SER A 208 13.37 25.80 -9.86
CA SER A 208 12.47 26.86 -10.34
C SER A 208 13.08 28.26 -10.25
N TYR A 209 14.10 28.44 -9.41
CA TYR A 209 14.81 29.71 -9.25
C TYR A 209 16.14 29.75 -10.01
N ASP A 210 16.50 28.66 -10.70
CA ASP A 210 17.78 28.48 -11.40
C ASP A 210 19.00 28.81 -10.52
N ASN A 211 18.90 28.48 -9.22
CA ASN A 211 19.90 28.84 -8.21
C ASN A 211 20.54 27.60 -7.56
N THR A 212 20.61 26.48 -8.29
CA THR A 212 21.06 25.19 -7.73
C THR A 212 22.54 24.92 -7.93
N ILE A 213 23.12 24.13 -7.01
CA ILE A 213 24.37 23.42 -7.23
C ILE A 213 24.00 21.96 -7.55
N PRO A 214 24.22 21.47 -8.79
CA PRO A 214 23.96 20.07 -9.13
C PRO A 214 24.76 19.13 -8.22
N LEU A 215 24.15 18.02 -7.78
CA LEU A 215 24.81 17.11 -6.83
C LEU A 215 25.98 16.35 -7.46
N PHE A 216 25.71 15.67 -8.59
CA PHE A 216 26.69 14.88 -9.32
C PHE A 216 26.94 15.44 -10.72
N SER A 217 27.54 16.63 -10.76
CA SER A 217 28.12 17.21 -11.98
C SER A 217 29.63 17.01 -12.03
N SER A 218 30.28 17.35 -13.15
CA SER A 218 31.74 17.33 -13.22
C SER A 218 32.34 18.30 -12.19
N ALA A 219 33.57 18.03 -11.72
CA ALA A 219 34.28 18.93 -10.81
C ALA A 219 34.37 20.37 -11.36
N LYS A 220 34.55 20.50 -12.68
CA LYS A 220 34.56 21.79 -13.38
C LYS A 220 33.22 22.50 -13.27
N ASP A 221 32.11 21.79 -13.46
CA ASP A 221 30.76 22.39 -13.42
C ASP A 221 30.36 22.75 -11.99
N MET A 222 30.71 21.92 -11.00
CA MET A 222 30.52 22.26 -9.58
C MET A 222 31.31 23.51 -9.21
N LYS A 223 32.59 23.59 -9.60
CA LYS A 223 33.42 24.80 -9.37
C LYS A 223 32.82 26.03 -10.04
N SER A 224 32.31 25.89 -11.27
CA SER A 224 31.61 26.94 -12.00
C SER A 224 30.34 27.39 -11.28
N ALA A 225 29.52 26.46 -10.78
CA ALA A 225 28.33 26.79 -9.98
C ALA A 225 28.68 27.54 -8.69
N ILE A 226 29.66 27.03 -7.93
CA ILE A 226 30.14 27.66 -6.68
C ILE A 226 30.71 29.06 -6.95
N SER A 227 31.35 29.27 -8.10
CA SER A 227 31.88 30.58 -8.47
C SER A 227 30.79 31.66 -8.61
N ARG A 228 29.57 31.25 -8.99
CA ARG A 228 28.39 32.13 -9.17
C ARG A 228 27.64 32.45 -7.88
N ILE A 229 28.02 31.86 -6.75
CA ILE A 229 27.44 32.20 -5.45
C ILE A 229 27.59 33.71 -5.23
N VAL A 230 26.47 34.40 -5.04
CA VAL A 230 26.42 35.84 -4.78
C VAL A 230 27.11 36.12 -3.44
N THR A 231 27.92 37.16 -3.39
CA THR A 231 28.59 37.64 -2.16
C THR A 231 28.54 39.15 -2.16
N ASP A 232 28.95 39.78 -1.07
CA ASP A 232 29.16 41.24 -1.06
C ASP A 232 30.41 41.67 -1.85
N SER A 233 30.64 42.99 -1.90
CA SER A 233 31.75 43.63 -2.62
C SER A 233 32.99 43.90 -1.75
N LEU A 234 33.09 43.31 -0.55
CA LEU A 234 34.24 43.52 0.34
C LEU A 234 35.51 42.90 -0.25
N ALA A 235 36.60 43.67 -0.22
CA ALA A 235 37.91 43.28 -0.70
C ALA A 235 38.56 42.19 0.19
N PRO A 236 39.56 41.45 -0.33
CA PRO A 236 40.46 40.66 0.52
C PRO A 236 41.14 41.55 1.58
N GLY A 237 41.20 41.06 2.82
CA GLY A 237 41.65 41.81 3.99
C GLY A 237 40.53 42.51 4.78
N GLU A 238 39.35 42.73 4.18
CA GLU A 238 38.18 43.26 4.88
C GLU A 238 37.38 42.13 5.54
N ALA A 239 37.07 42.30 6.83
CA ALA A 239 36.29 41.36 7.63
C ALA A 239 34.90 41.13 7.04
N LYS A 240 34.49 39.86 6.93
CA LYS A 240 33.20 39.44 6.36
C LYS A 240 32.33 38.87 7.45
N ASP A 241 31.06 39.28 7.47
CA ASP A 241 30.07 38.75 8.41
C ASP A 241 29.59 37.35 7.95
N PRO A 242 29.93 36.27 8.68
CA PRO A 242 29.52 34.92 8.33
C PRO A 242 28.01 34.71 8.49
N ASP A 243 27.35 35.43 9.40
CA ASP A 243 25.93 35.25 9.71
C ASP A 243 25.03 35.82 8.60
N ASN A 244 25.56 36.74 7.78
CA ASN A 244 24.89 37.30 6.61
C ASN A 244 25.41 36.70 5.28
N SER A 245 26.15 35.58 5.34
CA SER A 245 26.73 34.95 4.16
C SER A 245 26.12 33.58 3.89
N HIS A 246 25.37 33.46 2.78
CA HIS A 246 24.86 32.15 2.37
C HIS A 246 25.97 31.18 1.91
N LEU A 247 27.16 31.69 1.55
CA LEU A 247 28.34 30.85 1.32
C LEU A 247 28.78 30.18 2.61
N PHE A 248 28.78 30.92 3.73
CA PHE A 248 29.07 30.36 5.05
C PHE A 248 28.03 29.31 5.46
N THR A 249 26.73 29.57 5.24
CA THR A 249 25.67 28.58 5.48
C THR A 249 25.89 27.28 4.68
N LEU A 250 26.28 27.40 3.41
CA LEU A 250 26.63 26.24 2.59
C LEU A 250 27.85 25.50 3.15
N TYR A 251 28.91 26.20 3.53
CA TYR A 251 30.09 25.57 4.12
C TYR A 251 29.78 24.86 5.44
N GLN A 252 29.00 25.48 6.31
CA GLN A 252 28.58 24.92 7.60
C GLN A 252 27.84 23.59 7.44
N ALA A 253 26.98 23.44 6.43
CA ALA A 253 26.20 22.22 6.24
C ALA A 253 27.00 20.97 5.84
N PHE A 254 28.27 21.15 5.45
CA PHE A 254 29.17 20.10 5.00
C PHE A 254 30.47 20.03 5.80
N SER A 255 30.74 21.00 6.67
CA SER A 255 31.97 21.02 7.47
C SER A 255 31.75 20.37 8.84
N THR A 256 32.84 19.90 9.44
CA THR A 256 32.89 19.60 10.86
C THR A 256 32.78 20.89 11.69
N PRO A 257 32.39 20.82 12.98
CA PRO A 257 32.37 21.99 13.86
C PRO A 257 33.70 22.76 13.87
N GLU A 258 34.82 22.04 13.84
CA GLU A 258 36.17 22.60 13.84
C GLU A 258 36.47 23.36 12.54
N GLN A 259 36.23 22.73 11.38
CA GLN A 259 36.38 23.38 10.07
C GLN A 259 35.48 24.60 9.93
N CYS A 260 34.24 24.52 10.46
CA CYS A 260 33.30 25.64 10.44
C CYS A 260 33.78 26.81 11.29
N ALA A 261 34.29 26.54 12.50
CA ALA A 261 34.84 27.56 13.39
C ALA A 261 36.09 28.23 12.80
N GLU A 262 36.99 27.45 12.20
CA GLU A 262 38.16 27.97 11.49
C GLU A 262 37.75 28.88 10.33
N PHE A 263 36.88 28.39 9.44
CA PHE A 263 36.39 29.14 8.30
C PHE A 263 35.67 30.44 8.71
N ARG A 264 34.90 30.39 9.81
CA ARG A 264 34.28 31.58 10.41
C ARG A 264 35.35 32.59 10.85
N SER A 265 36.39 32.13 11.53
CA SER A 265 37.50 32.98 12.01
C SER A 265 38.22 33.66 10.85
N GLU A 266 38.52 32.92 9.78
CA GLU A 266 39.21 33.45 8.61
C GLU A 266 38.38 34.49 7.86
N LEU A 267 37.06 34.30 7.72
CA LEU A 267 36.17 35.31 7.15
C LEU A 267 36.22 36.61 7.96
N LEU A 268 36.20 36.52 9.29
CA LEU A 268 36.33 37.66 10.19
C LEU A 268 37.72 38.33 10.13
N GLN A 269 38.77 37.56 9.80
CA GLN A 269 40.14 38.06 9.60
C GLN A 269 40.41 38.58 8.19
N GLY A 270 39.43 38.50 7.28
CA GLY A 270 39.49 39.12 5.96
C GLY A 270 39.75 38.17 4.79
N LEU A 271 39.51 36.85 4.93
CA LEU A 271 39.57 35.88 3.83
C LEU A 271 38.82 36.40 2.58
N GLY A 272 39.45 36.37 1.41
CA GLY A 272 38.82 36.83 0.17
C GLY A 272 37.71 35.89 -0.32
N TRP A 273 36.64 36.42 -0.92
CA TRP A 273 35.52 35.58 -1.42
C TRP A 273 35.93 34.55 -2.47
N GLY A 274 36.93 34.84 -3.31
CA GLY A 274 37.45 33.88 -4.29
C GLY A 274 38.11 32.66 -3.64
N GLU A 275 38.87 32.88 -2.56
CA GLU A 275 39.47 31.79 -1.78
C GLU A 275 38.40 31.05 -0.98
N ALA A 276 37.45 31.76 -0.35
CA ALA A 276 36.32 31.17 0.36
C ALA A 276 35.50 30.22 -0.53
N LYS A 277 35.21 30.62 -1.78
CA LYS A 277 34.57 29.78 -2.80
C LYS A 277 35.42 28.56 -3.17
N THR A 278 36.75 28.72 -3.24
CA THR A 278 37.68 27.61 -3.51
C THR A 278 37.70 26.60 -2.36
N ARG A 279 37.64 27.05 -1.10
CA ARG A 279 37.53 26.18 0.07
C ARG A 279 36.22 25.41 0.09
N LEU A 280 35.09 26.06 -0.19
CA LEU A 280 33.80 25.37 -0.33
C LEU A 280 33.84 24.31 -1.43
N PHE A 281 34.39 24.65 -2.61
CA PHE A 281 34.57 23.67 -3.68
C PHE A 281 35.41 22.48 -3.23
N THR A 282 36.56 22.72 -2.60
CA THR A 282 37.47 21.66 -2.15
C THR A 282 36.81 20.75 -1.12
N LEU A 283 36.07 21.32 -0.17
CA LEU A 283 35.30 20.56 0.83
C LEU A 283 34.25 19.66 0.18
N LEU A 284 33.43 20.23 -0.71
CA LEU A 284 32.37 19.48 -1.38
C LEU A 284 32.93 18.41 -2.33
N ASP A 285 33.97 18.75 -3.09
CA ASP A 285 34.62 17.83 -4.02
C ASP A 285 35.28 16.67 -3.29
N GLY A 286 35.95 16.93 -2.16
CA GLY A 286 36.55 15.88 -1.33
C GLY A 286 35.51 14.94 -0.69
N GLN A 287 34.33 15.44 -0.33
CA GLN A 287 33.27 14.62 0.28
C GLN A 287 32.42 13.87 -0.74
N LEU A 288 32.17 14.48 -1.90
CA LEU A 288 31.26 13.95 -2.91
C LEU A 288 31.99 13.29 -4.07
N GLY A 289 33.33 13.31 -4.11
CA GLY A 289 34.14 12.77 -5.20
C GLY A 289 33.89 11.29 -5.45
N GLU A 290 34.00 10.46 -4.41
CA GLU A 290 33.76 9.01 -4.51
C GLU A 290 32.31 8.71 -4.95
N ALA A 291 31.34 9.36 -4.31
CA ALA A 291 29.94 9.23 -4.68
C ALA A 291 29.69 9.67 -6.14
N ARG A 292 30.38 10.72 -6.62
CA ARG A 292 30.28 11.16 -8.01
C ARG A 292 30.84 10.11 -8.98
N GLU A 293 31.97 9.49 -8.66
CA GLU A 293 32.53 8.41 -9.49
C GLU A 293 31.58 7.21 -9.55
N GLN A 294 31.02 6.80 -8.40
CA GLN A 294 30.00 5.75 -8.34
C GLN A 294 28.75 6.10 -9.16
N TYR A 295 28.25 7.34 -9.03
CA TYR A 295 27.12 7.83 -9.81
C TYR A 295 27.39 7.72 -11.31
N LEU A 296 28.54 8.22 -11.79
CA LEU A 296 28.89 8.16 -13.21
C LEU A 296 29.00 6.71 -13.70
N SER A 297 29.63 5.83 -12.93
CA SER A 297 29.71 4.40 -13.25
C SER A 297 28.33 3.74 -13.34
N LEU A 298 27.38 4.11 -12.48
CA LEU A 298 26.01 3.58 -12.50
C LEU A 298 25.23 4.08 -13.71
N ILE A 299 25.40 5.36 -14.09
CA ILE A 299 24.76 5.94 -15.27
C ILE A 299 25.25 5.27 -16.56
N GLU A 300 26.52 4.90 -16.64
CA GLU A 300 27.09 4.17 -17.79
C GLU A 300 26.65 2.70 -17.86
N ARG A 301 26.09 2.16 -16.76
CA ARG A 301 25.69 0.75 -16.61
C ARG A 301 24.21 0.64 -16.18
N PRO A 302 23.26 1.13 -16.99
CA PRO A 302 21.84 1.16 -16.62
C PRO A 302 21.23 -0.23 -16.38
N ALA A 303 21.80 -1.29 -16.95
CA ALA A 303 21.36 -2.66 -16.70
C ALA A 303 21.56 -3.08 -15.23
N ASP A 304 22.64 -2.65 -14.58
CA ASP A 304 22.86 -3.01 -13.17
C ASP A 304 21.87 -2.28 -12.25
N LEU A 305 21.55 -1.02 -12.59
CA LEU A 305 20.50 -0.28 -11.89
C LEU A 305 19.14 -0.95 -12.03
N GLU A 306 18.84 -1.48 -13.22
CA GLU A 306 17.63 -2.26 -13.46
C GLU A 306 17.58 -3.50 -12.57
N ASP A 307 18.66 -4.29 -12.53
CA ASP A 307 18.74 -5.51 -11.72
C ASP A 307 18.56 -5.21 -10.21
N ILE A 308 19.18 -4.13 -9.71
CA ILE A 308 19.03 -3.69 -8.32
C ILE A 308 17.57 -3.33 -8.00
N LEU A 309 16.92 -2.54 -8.87
CA LEU A 309 15.54 -2.10 -8.66
C LEU A 309 14.56 -3.28 -8.76
N LEU A 310 14.78 -4.21 -9.68
CA LEU A 310 13.97 -5.43 -9.81
C LEU A 310 14.13 -6.35 -8.59
N ALA A 311 15.35 -6.47 -8.04
CA ALA A 311 15.57 -7.22 -6.81
C ALA A 311 14.83 -6.59 -5.62
N GLY A 312 14.84 -5.26 -5.50
CA GLY A 312 14.05 -4.57 -4.48
C GLY A 312 12.54 -4.65 -4.70
N ALA A 313 12.07 -4.61 -5.94
CA ALA A 313 10.67 -4.85 -6.28
C ALA A 313 10.23 -6.26 -5.87
N GLN A 314 11.08 -7.28 -6.07
CA GLN A 314 10.79 -8.63 -5.57
C GLN A 314 10.68 -8.66 -4.03
N LYS A 315 11.54 -7.94 -3.29
CA LYS A 315 11.41 -7.82 -1.83
C LYS A 315 10.07 -7.19 -1.44
N ALA A 316 9.69 -6.09 -2.09
CA ALA A 316 8.42 -5.41 -1.86
C ALA A 316 7.22 -6.32 -2.18
N ARG A 317 7.22 -7.02 -3.32
CA ARG A 317 6.11 -7.88 -3.75
C ARG A 317 5.89 -9.09 -2.85
N ARG A 318 6.92 -9.61 -2.18
CA ARG A 318 6.74 -10.64 -1.12
C ARG A 318 5.83 -10.17 0.01
N VAL A 319 5.76 -8.86 0.27
CA VAL A 319 4.83 -8.26 1.24
C VAL A 319 3.50 -7.91 0.56
N ALA A 320 3.56 -7.23 -0.58
CA ALA A 320 2.38 -6.66 -1.24
C ALA A 320 1.43 -7.73 -1.80
N THR A 321 1.94 -8.77 -2.47
CA THR A 321 1.10 -9.78 -3.14
C THR A 321 0.17 -10.54 -2.17
N PRO A 322 0.66 -11.17 -1.08
CA PRO A 322 -0.24 -11.87 -0.16
C PRO A 322 -1.17 -10.91 0.59
N PHE A 323 -0.71 -9.68 0.89
CA PHE A 323 -1.54 -8.69 1.56
C PHE A 323 -2.68 -8.20 0.67
N LEU A 324 -2.42 -7.92 -0.62
CA LEU A 324 -3.47 -7.55 -1.55
C LEU A 324 -4.49 -8.68 -1.74
N GLU A 325 -4.07 -9.94 -1.78
CA GLU A 325 -5.00 -11.07 -1.86
C GLU A 325 -5.93 -11.12 -0.64
N GLU A 326 -5.40 -10.83 0.55
CA GLU A 326 -6.20 -10.70 1.77
C GLU A 326 -7.24 -9.57 1.66
N LEU A 327 -6.83 -8.42 1.12
CA LEU A 327 -7.74 -7.29 0.90
C LEU A 327 -8.80 -7.60 -0.15
N ARG A 328 -8.44 -8.32 -1.23
CA ARG A 328 -9.36 -8.80 -2.28
C ARG A 328 -10.43 -9.71 -1.69
N GLU A 329 -10.04 -10.66 -0.84
CA GLU A 329 -10.98 -11.51 -0.09
C GLU A 329 -11.91 -10.67 0.80
N ALA A 330 -11.38 -9.67 1.51
CA ALA A 330 -12.15 -8.79 2.39
C ALA A 330 -13.23 -7.98 1.66
N VAL A 331 -12.94 -7.52 0.44
CA VAL A 331 -13.90 -6.79 -0.42
C VAL A 331 -14.78 -7.71 -1.27
N GLY A 332 -14.61 -9.03 -1.15
CA GLY A 332 -15.43 -10.03 -1.86
C GLY A 332 -14.96 -10.37 -3.27
N LEU A 333 -13.76 -9.95 -3.69
CA LEU A 333 -13.12 -10.32 -4.96
C LEU A 333 -12.40 -11.67 -4.87
N ARG A 334 -13.11 -12.66 -4.32
CA ARG A 334 -12.62 -14.00 -4.00
C ARG A 334 -12.80 -14.99 -5.13
N SER A 335 -11.99 -16.05 -5.12
CA SER A 335 -12.14 -17.16 -6.06
C SER A 335 -13.45 -17.92 -5.84
N PHE A 336 -14.23 -18.12 -6.91
CA PHE A 336 -15.45 -18.95 -6.87
C PHE A 336 -15.16 -20.46 -6.68
N ARG A 337 -13.90 -20.88 -6.83
CA ARG A 337 -13.48 -22.28 -6.61
C ARG A 337 -13.31 -22.60 -5.13
N THR A 338 -13.13 -21.59 -4.31
CA THR A 338 -13.16 -21.72 -2.85
C THR A 338 -14.60 -21.55 -2.45
N ALA A 339 -15.29 -22.65 -2.13
CA ALA A 339 -16.68 -22.61 -1.69
C ALA A 339 -16.83 -21.57 -0.58
N VAL A 340 -17.77 -20.64 -0.79
CA VAL A 340 -18.09 -19.57 0.14
C VAL A 340 -18.54 -20.19 1.47
N GLN A 341 -17.63 -20.30 2.43
CA GLN A 341 -18.04 -20.30 3.83
C GLN A 341 -18.53 -18.89 4.12
N ASN A 342 -19.82 -18.65 3.86
CA ASN A 342 -20.48 -17.49 4.42
C ASN A 342 -20.35 -17.63 5.94
N ALA A 343 -19.40 -16.88 6.51
CA ALA A 343 -19.44 -16.48 7.90
C ALA A 343 -20.62 -15.52 8.07
N ASP A 344 -21.83 -16.06 7.90
CA ASP A 344 -23.02 -15.46 8.44
C ASP A 344 -22.87 -15.59 9.95
N THR A 345 -22.64 -14.46 10.62
CA THR A 345 -22.66 -14.34 12.08
C THR A 345 -24.09 -14.47 12.61
N GLY A 346 -24.86 -15.40 12.05
CA GLY A 346 -26.06 -15.93 12.67
C GLY A 346 -25.61 -16.72 13.88
N LYS A 347 -25.88 -16.15 15.07
CA LYS A 347 -25.85 -16.82 16.39
C LYS A 347 -25.86 -18.34 16.23
N LYS A 348 -24.81 -19.02 16.72
CA LYS A 348 -24.73 -20.49 16.83
C LYS A 348 -26.11 -21.05 17.20
N LYS A 349 -26.86 -21.50 16.19
CA LYS A 349 -28.01 -22.36 16.41
C LYS A 349 -27.40 -23.74 16.62
N ALA A 350 -27.77 -24.36 17.74
CA ALA A 350 -27.42 -25.73 18.07
C ALA A 350 -27.47 -26.61 16.81
N ALA A 351 -26.48 -27.50 16.67
CA ALA A 351 -26.45 -28.49 15.59
C ALA A 351 -27.83 -29.13 15.46
N LYS A 352 -28.52 -28.87 14.35
CA LYS A 352 -29.85 -29.45 14.13
C LYS A 352 -29.63 -30.92 13.76
N GLY A 353 -30.18 -31.83 14.55
CA GLY A 353 -30.33 -33.22 14.13
C GLY A 353 -31.24 -33.35 12.90
N ALA A 354 -31.39 -34.57 12.40
CA ALA A 354 -32.32 -34.87 11.31
C ALA A 354 -33.74 -34.35 11.64
N ARG A 355 -34.46 -33.89 10.63
CA ARG A 355 -35.78 -33.27 10.82
C ARG A 355 -36.79 -33.68 9.76
N PHE A 356 -38.03 -33.83 10.18
CA PHE A 356 -39.18 -34.01 9.29
C PHE A 356 -39.75 -32.64 8.89
N VAL A 357 -40.08 -32.49 7.62
CA VAL A 357 -40.74 -31.31 7.06
C VAL A 357 -42.00 -31.76 6.32
N SER A 358 -43.16 -31.48 6.89
CA SER A 358 -44.46 -31.76 6.26
C SER A 358 -44.91 -30.58 5.38
N PHE A 359 -45.56 -30.88 4.26
CA PHE A 359 -46.08 -29.90 3.32
C PHE A 359 -47.32 -30.46 2.59
N ARG A 360 -48.08 -29.56 1.98
CA ARG A 360 -49.26 -29.87 1.17
C ARG A 360 -48.92 -29.68 -0.31
N GLU A 361 -49.28 -30.63 -1.14
CA GLU A 361 -49.13 -30.58 -2.60
C GLU A 361 -50.30 -29.80 -3.23
N ASP A 362 -50.14 -29.36 -4.48
CA ASP A 362 -51.14 -28.55 -5.19
C ASP A 362 -52.48 -29.30 -5.40
N ASP A 363 -52.43 -30.64 -5.45
CA ASP A 363 -53.61 -31.52 -5.53
C ASP A 363 -54.36 -31.67 -4.20
N GLY A 364 -53.87 -31.01 -3.15
CA GLY A 364 -54.44 -31.01 -1.81
C GLY A 364 -53.96 -32.15 -0.91
N SER A 365 -53.19 -33.11 -1.42
CA SER A 365 -52.59 -34.19 -0.64
C SER A 365 -51.44 -33.70 0.24
N PHE A 366 -51.05 -34.52 1.23
CA PHE A 366 -49.99 -34.17 2.19
C PHE A 366 -48.79 -35.10 2.04
N ARG A 367 -47.59 -34.56 2.20
CA ARG A 367 -46.34 -35.32 2.22
C ARG A 367 -45.41 -34.82 3.31
N PHE A 368 -44.39 -35.60 3.62
CA PHE A 368 -43.25 -35.16 4.41
C PHE A 368 -41.93 -35.52 3.74
N ARG A 369 -40.90 -34.72 4.03
CA ARG A 369 -39.49 -35.05 3.75
C ARG A 369 -38.76 -35.29 5.06
N LEU A 370 -37.90 -36.30 5.09
CA LEU A 370 -36.87 -36.42 6.10
C LEU A 370 -35.59 -35.80 5.57
N LEU A 371 -35.05 -34.83 6.29
CA LEU A 371 -33.80 -34.16 5.95
C LEU A 371 -32.71 -34.54 6.96
N ALA A 372 -31.51 -34.80 6.48
CA ALA A 372 -30.29 -34.92 7.29
C ALA A 372 -29.92 -33.59 7.96
N ALA A 373 -28.92 -33.62 8.83
CA ALA A 373 -28.44 -32.46 9.59
C ALA A 373 -27.91 -31.32 8.70
N ASP A 374 -27.30 -31.68 7.57
CA ASP A 374 -26.81 -30.77 6.52
C ASP A 374 -27.90 -30.28 5.56
N GLY A 375 -29.12 -30.82 5.66
CA GLY A 375 -30.27 -30.48 4.84
C GLY A 375 -30.49 -31.39 3.62
N GLU A 376 -29.67 -32.41 3.41
CA GLU A 376 -29.88 -33.39 2.33
C GLU A 376 -31.17 -34.20 2.55
N GLN A 377 -31.93 -34.47 1.50
CA GLN A 377 -33.16 -35.25 1.59
C GLN A 377 -32.86 -36.75 1.66
N LEU A 378 -33.18 -37.38 2.79
CA LEU A 378 -33.02 -38.81 2.98
C LEU A 378 -34.23 -39.61 2.47
N LEU A 379 -35.44 -39.08 2.71
CA LEU A 379 -36.70 -39.69 2.28
C LEU A 379 -37.72 -38.65 1.85
N LEU A 380 -38.58 -39.04 0.93
CA LEU A 380 -39.81 -38.34 0.57
C LEU A 380 -40.99 -39.31 0.71
N SER A 381 -41.97 -38.96 1.53
CA SER A 381 -43.12 -39.84 1.77
C SER A 381 -43.98 -40.04 0.53
N ARG A 382 -44.81 -41.09 0.50
CA ARG A 382 -45.98 -41.14 -0.40
C ARG A 382 -47.01 -40.07 -0.01
N THR A 383 -48.01 -39.88 -0.86
CA THR A 383 -49.11 -38.94 -0.61
C THR A 383 -50.06 -39.48 0.45
N PHE A 384 -50.49 -38.61 1.35
CA PHE A 384 -51.49 -38.88 2.38
C PHE A 384 -52.72 -38.02 2.15
N ALA A 385 -53.90 -38.55 2.49
CA ALA A 385 -55.17 -37.84 2.33
C ALA A 385 -55.28 -36.58 3.22
N ASP A 386 -54.60 -36.57 4.37
CA ASP A 386 -54.63 -35.48 5.34
C ASP A 386 -53.31 -35.36 6.11
N GLY A 387 -53.07 -34.17 6.68
CA GLY A 387 -51.84 -33.89 7.43
C GLY A 387 -51.73 -34.63 8.76
N LYS A 388 -52.84 -35.13 9.33
CA LYS A 388 -52.82 -35.90 10.59
C LYS A 388 -52.22 -37.28 10.32
N THR A 389 -52.61 -37.94 9.24
CA THR A 389 -52.08 -39.24 8.81
C THR A 389 -50.59 -39.13 8.48
N ALA A 390 -50.17 -38.11 7.73
CA ALA A 390 -48.75 -37.85 7.45
C ALA A 390 -47.92 -37.61 8.73
N GLY A 391 -48.51 -36.89 9.70
CA GLY A 391 -47.90 -36.62 11.00
C GLY A 391 -47.75 -37.87 11.87
N ILE A 392 -48.72 -38.79 11.86
CA ILE A 392 -48.64 -40.07 12.58
C ILE A 392 -47.46 -40.90 12.07
N VAL A 393 -47.31 -41.03 10.75
CA VAL A 393 -46.20 -41.77 10.13
C VAL A 393 -44.86 -41.12 10.47
N SER A 394 -44.76 -39.79 10.35
CA SER A 394 -43.53 -39.07 10.71
C SER A 394 -43.13 -39.30 12.18
N LYS A 395 -44.12 -39.28 13.09
CA LYS A 395 -43.90 -39.49 14.52
C LYS A 395 -43.49 -40.94 14.83
N GLN A 396 -44.09 -41.91 14.15
CA GLN A 396 -43.72 -43.33 14.29
C GLN A 396 -42.25 -43.55 13.89
N LEU A 397 -41.80 -42.90 12.81
CA LEU A 397 -40.40 -42.97 12.40
C LEU A 397 -39.44 -42.28 13.38
N GLN A 398 -39.86 -41.16 13.99
CA GLN A 398 -39.08 -40.47 15.02
C GLN A 398 -38.95 -41.25 16.33
N GLN A 399 -39.90 -42.13 16.65
CA GLN A 399 -39.87 -42.94 17.88
C GLN A 399 -38.80 -44.03 17.84
N GLY A 400 -38.18 -44.28 16.69
CA GLY A 400 -37.19 -45.33 16.49
C GLY A 400 -37.83 -46.72 16.41
N GLY A 401 -37.16 -47.64 15.72
CA GLY A 401 -37.62 -49.00 15.49
C GLY A 401 -36.84 -49.68 14.38
N GLU A 402 -37.10 -50.96 14.14
CA GLU A 402 -36.55 -51.67 13.00
C GLU A 402 -37.17 -51.12 11.71
N LEU A 403 -36.31 -50.70 10.76
CA LEU A 403 -36.74 -50.12 9.50
C LEU A 403 -36.85 -51.23 8.43
N ASP A 404 -38.05 -51.46 7.89
CA ASP A 404 -38.23 -52.28 6.68
C ASP A 404 -37.83 -51.44 5.45
N LEU A 405 -36.56 -51.59 5.04
CA LEU A 405 -35.99 -50.96 3.86
C LEU A 405 -35.83 -51.98 2.74
N ARG A 406 -36.45 -51.71 1.60
CA ARG A 406 -36.35 -52.54 0.40
C ARG A 406 -35.55 -51.81 -0.65
N SER A 407 -34.38 -52.37 -0.97
CA SER A 407 -33.41 -51.75 -1.88
C SER A 407 -33.55 -52.26 -3.31
N GLU A 408 -33.49 -51.34 -4.26
CA GLU A 408 -33.31 -51.56 -5.69
C GLU A 408 -31.92 -51.04 -6.11
N VAL A 409 -31.49 -51.21 -7.36
CA VAL A 409 -30.12 -50.86 -7.80
C VAL A 409 -29.73 -49.42 -7.48
N ASP A 410 -30.62 -48.46 -7.69
CA ASP A 410 -30.36 -47.01 -7.61
C ASP A 410 -31.16 -46.29 -6.51
N ARG A 411 -31.95 -47.00 -5.70
CA ARG A 411 -32.86 -46.40 -4.69
C ARG A 411 -33.24 -47.41 -3.61
N PHE A 412 -33.89 -46.94 -2.57
CA PHE A 412 -34.56 -47.80 -1.60
C PHE A 412 -35.91 -47.21 -1.18
N THR A 413 -36.80 -48.07 -0.70
CA THR A 413 -38.13 -47.69 -0.22
C THR A 413 -38.29 -48.08 1.25
N LEU A 414 -39.00 -47.24 1.99
CA LEU A 414 -39.32 -47.47 3.39
C LEU A 414 -40.75 -47.98 3.50
N TRP A 415 -40.93 -49.06 4.25
CA TRP A 415 -42.20 -49.73 4.45
C TRP A 415 -42.59 -49.71 5.92
N LEU A 416 -43.89 -49.55 6.19
CA LEU A 416 -44.48 -49.68 7.52
C LEU A 416 -45.75 -50.54 7.40
N ASN A 417 -45.88 -51.56 8.25
CA ASN A 417 -47.04 -52.46 8.28
C ASN A 417 -47.39 -53.08 6.91
N GLY A 418 -46.38 -53.34 6.07
CA GLY A 418 -46.58 -53.92 4.73
C GLY A 418 -46.94 -52.92 3.63
N GLU A 419 -47.00 -51.62 3.92
CA GLU A 419 -47.23 -50.56 2.93
C GLU A 419 -45.99 -49.69 2.70
N CYS A 420 -45.74 -49.31 1.45
CA CYS A 420 -44.65 -48.41 1.07
C CYS A 420 -45.02 -46.99 1.48
N VAL A 421 -44.30 -46.40 2.43
CA VAL A 421 -44.61 -45.08 3.01
C VAL A 421 -43.69 -43.96 2.54
N ALA A 422 -42.47 -44.28 2.06
CA ALA A 422 -41.55 -43.29 1.54
C ALA A 422 -40.51 -43.88 0.57
N ASP A 423 -39.97 -43.02 -0.28
CA ASP A 423 -38.92 -43.33 -1.25
C ASP A 423 -37.65 -42.52 -0.95
N SER A 424 -36.49 -43.11 -1.19
CA SER A 424 -35.22 -42.37 -1.24
C SER A 424 -35.12 -41.52 -2.52
N PRO A 425 -34.16 -40.58 -2.59
CA PRO A 425 -33.65 -40.10 -3.87
C PRO A 425 -33.10 -41.24 -4.75
N VAL A 426 -32.81 -40.91 -6.01
CA VAL A 426 -32.07 -41.80 -6.92
C VAL A 426 -30.57 -41.57 -6.74
N PHE A 427 -29.81 -42.65 -6.62
CA PHE A 427 -28.37 -42.67 -6.40
C PHE A 427 -27.62 -43.16 -7.64
N ALA A 428 -26.35 -42.75 -7.78
CA ALA A 428 -25.54 -43.06 -8.95
C ALA A 428 -25.17 -44.55 -9.06
N ASP A 429 -25.02 -45.23 -7.92
CA ASP A 429 -24.67 -46.64 -7.83
C ASP A 429 -25.12 -47.25 -6.49
N ALA A 430 -24.97 -48.57 -6.38
CA ALA A 430 -25.35 -49.33 -5.19
C ALA A 430 -24.55 -48.91 -3.93
N THR A 431 -23.30 -48.45 -4.08
CA THR A 431 -22.47 -48.02 -2.94
C THR A 431 -23.00 -46.72 -2.36
N ALA A 432 -23.36 -45.76 -3.21
CA ALA A 432 -23.98 -44.51 -2.78
C ALA A 432 -25.34 -44.74 -2.10
N ARG A 433 -26.15 -45.66 -2.65
CA ARG A 433 -27.41 -46.09 -2.04
C ARG A 433 -27.19 -46.70 -0.65
N ASP A 434 -26.24 -47.61 -0.50
CA ASP A 434 -25.98 -48.31 0.77
C ASP A 434 -25.45 -47.35 1.85
N ASN A 435 -24.61 -46.38 1.46
CA ASN A 435 -24.20 -45.29 2.36
C ASN A 435 -25.40 -44.43 2.81
N ALA A 436 -26.33 -44.13 1.90
CA ALA A 436 -27.54 -43.37 2.23
C ALA A 436 -28.48 -44.14 3.17
N VAL A 437 -28.54 -45.48 3.07
CA VAL A 437 -29.26 -46.33 4.03
C VAL A 437 -28.67 -46.21 5.43
N GLU A 438 -27.35 -46.22 5.58
CA GLU A 438 -26.71 -46.05 6.89
C GLU A 438 -26.93 -44.64 7.46
N THR A 439 -26.85 -43.60 6.61
CA THR A 439 -27.20 -42.24 7.02
C THR A 439 -28.65 -42.12 7.49
N LEU A 440 -29.59 -42.80 6.82
CA LEU A 440 -30.99 -42.85 7.24
C LEU A 440 -31.17 -43.54 8.60
N LYS A 441 -30.50 -44.68 8.82
CA LYS A 441 -30.56 -45.39 10.12
C LYS A 441 -30.03 -44.51 11.24
N LEU A 442 -28.92 -43.80 11.02
CA LEU A 442 -28.36 -42.85 11.99
C LEU A 442 -29.30 -41.68 12.25
N ALA A 443 -29.96 -41.16 11.22
CA ALA A 443 -30.91 -40.05 11.32
C ALA A 443 -32.18 -40.40 12.12
N LEU A 444 -32.59 -41.67 12.09
CA LEU A 444 -33.78 -42.18 12.79
C LEU A 444 -33.45 -42.96 14.07
N ALA A 445 -32.17 -43.09 14.43
CA ALA A 445 -31.77 -43.70 15.68
C ALA A 445 -32.29 -42.85 16.85
N PRO A 446 -32.78 -43.48 17.94
CA PRO A 446 -33.22 -42.74 19.11
C PRO A 446 -32.04 -41.91 19.64
N GLN A 447 -32.25 -40.61 19.81
CA GLN A 447 -31.26 -39.75 20.44
C GLN A 447 -31.08 -40.21 21.88
N GLN A 448 -29.89 -40.69 22.24
CA GLN A 448 -29.51 -40.88 23.64
C GLN A 448 -29.37 -39.49 24.24
N ASP A 449 -30.21 -39.17 25.22
CA ASP A 449 -30.17 -37.93 26.01
C ASP A 449 -28.81 -37.74 26.71
#